data_AF-A0A2K4X7C7-F1
#
_entry.id   AF-A0A2K4X7C7-F1
#
_cell.length_a   1.000
_cell.length_b   1.000
_cell.length_c   1.000
_cell.angle_alpha   90.00
_cell.angle_beta   90.00
_cell.angle_gamma   90.00
#
_symmetry.space_group_name_H-M   'P 1'
#
loop_
_entity.id
_entity.type
_entity.pdbx_description
1 polymer ?
#
loop_
_entity_poly.entity_id
_entity_poly.type
_entity_poly.pdbx_seq_one_letter_code
_entity_poly.pdbx_strand_id
1 'polypeptide(L)'
;MKALYKKNTSNITKLFGLSALCIALTACNSESTNTTTDSDTVSNSVPSVDAGIDQTVYAGDTVYLNASIEDDDDVSVTWSQTSGTTVTLTSSTTLTSEFTAPEVLTDESLVFELSADDGVNSAVIDTVTINVVASSVALSNTDVKLASWIINNDTTSTYIQNNGAVVEDVQSAELVTITQESTDVEYMYVQTTDIPKYDITLTQEQVDALNNRPRATSDFYNGVTSAVAGQTVLFGEDIGYVSSTQYCNDTGGAGYWPPGPSCPTEQSVEAYFPVTPTDLSGTETCETGLGTVGLMVNGTSIFNWGDGMSYGDNVWYTLAPIAERYDVDICGGHAANGEYHHHFYTSCLAGLLEDDGDAHSPIYGFAADGYPLYGPYESDGQLAVSGWEIRDYGAATSEGGCGSEGERSCILVDQYDISQGTQVSEAGPGIGEEVTTLSGNTLNADDGYYFEDYYYAQKTVTGAQLDEHNGHDTNDGKGYHYHITLTLDSDGKLQPAFPYQIGPRFKGQLADNSIGRCDTGETMGPPPGV
;
A
#
# COMPACT_ATOMS: atom_id res chain seq x y z
N MET A 1 -41.73 -12.42 -9.26
CA MET A 1 -42.04 -13.81 -9.70
C MET A 1 -40.91 -14.73 -9.23
N LYS A 2 -41.15 -16.03 -8.97
CA LYS A 2 -40.14 -16.96 -8.42
C LYS A 2 -39.43 -17.77 -9.52
N ALA A 3 -38.10 -17.83 -9.46
CA ALA A 3 -37.25 -19.03 -9.64
C ALA A 3 -35.78 -18.60 -9.36
N LEU A 4 -35.00 -19.13 -8.41
CA LEU A 4 -34.59 -20.50 -8.05
C LEU A 4 -33.53 -21.13 -8.97
N TYR A 5 -32.27 -21.08 -8.53
CA TYR A 5 -31.20 -22.06 -8.77
C TYR A 5 -30.11 -21.89 -7.67
N LYS A 6 -29.44 -22.91 -7.12
CA LYS A 6 -29.82 -24.30 -6.81
C LYS A 6 -28.84 -24.84 -5.74
N LYS A 7 -29.33 -25.17 -4.54
CA LYS A 7 -28.50 -25.75 -3.46
C LYS A 7 -28.23 -27.24 -3.75
N ASN A 8 -26.99 -27.69 -3.58
CA ASN A 8 -26.61 -29.08 -3.85
C ASN A 8 -26.36 -29.83 -2.53
N THR A 9 -27.00 -30.98 -2.34
CA THR A 9 -26.83 -31.81 -1.13
C THR A 9 -26.81 -33.30 -1.48
N SER A 10 -25.76 -33.98 -1.01
CA SER A 10 -25.69 -35.38 -0.55
C SER A 10 -26.29 -36.52 -1.39
N ASN A 11 -25.51 -37.60 -1.53
CA ASN A 11 -26.04 -38.96 -1.72
C ASN A 11 -25.34 -39.93 -0.76
N ILE A 12 -26.07 -40.97 -0.32
CA ILE A 12 -25.81 -41.75 0.89
C ILE A 12 -25.73 -43.27 0.58
N THR A 13 -25.01 -44.05 1.40
CA THR A 13 -25.00 -45.54 1.54
C THR A 13 -24.45 -46.38 0.37
N LYS A 14 -23.60 -47.42 0.57
CA LYS A 14 -23.70 -48.64 1.43
C LYS A 14 -22.32 -49.32 1.61
N LEU A 15 -22.10 -50.45 2.29
CA LEU A 15 -22.53 -51.05 3.58
C LEU A 15 -22.01 -52.53 3.64
N PHE A 16 -21.64 -53.06 4.81
CA PHE A 16 -21.05 -54.41 5.08
C PHE A 16 -19.61 -54.62 4.57
N GLY A 17 -18.66 -55.29 5.24
CA GLY A 17 -18.65 -55.94 6.57
C GLY A 17 -18.44 -57.46 6.53
N LEU A 18 -17.28 -57.99 6.98
CA LEU A 18 -17.14 -59.40 7.38
C LEU A 18 -15.94 -59.68 8.31
N SER A 19 -16.07 -60.77 9.08
CA SER A 19 -15.26 -61.19 10.24
C SER A 19 -14.06 -62.11 9.90
N ALA A 20 -13.14 -62.16 10.86
CA ALA A 20 -12.01 -63.09 10.99
C ALA A 20 -12.32 -64.59 10.72
N LEU A 21 -11.27 -65.31 10.33
CA LEU A 21 -11.23 -66.77 10.20
C LEU A 21 -9.92 -67.32 10.82
N CYS A 22 -10.00 -67.85 12.04
CA CYS A 22 -8.91 -68.62 12.65
C CYS A 22 -9.16 -70.12 12.51
N ILE A 23 -8.14 -70.86 12.07
CA ILE A 23 -8.19 -72.33 11.91
C ILE A 23 -7.53 -72.98 13.12
N ALA A 24 -8.22 -73.96 13.73
CA ALA A 24 -7.67 -74.78 14.79
C ALA A 24 -7.01 -76.06 14.22
N LEU A 25 -5.87 -76.46 14.80
CA LEU A 25 -5.31 -77.80 14.69
C LEU A 25 -4.72 -78.24 16.04
N THR A 26 -4.95 -79.50 16.41
CA THR A 26 -4.50 -80.11 17.68
C THR A 26 -3.76 -81.43 17.43
N ALA A 27 -2.54 -81.55 17.95
CA ALA A 27 -1.71 -82.76 18.17
C ALA A 27 -0.25 -82.33 18.39
N CYS A 28 0.64 -83.01 19.13
CA CYS A 28 0.49 -84.03 20.17
C CYS A 28 1.76 -84.03 21.07
N ASN A 29 1.62 -84.58 22.27
CA ASN A 29 2.58 -84.74 23.37
C ASN A 29 4.01 -85.25 23.02
N SER A 30 5.05 -84.68 23.63
CA SER A 30 6.32 -85.39 23.95
C SER A 30 7.13 -84.67 25.04
N GLU A 31 7.50 -85.36 26.12
CA GLU A 31 8.36 -84.83 27.18
C GLU A 31 9.84 -84.74 26.74
N SER A 32 10.51 -83.62 27.04
CA SER A 32 11.96 -83.63 27.26
C SER A 32 12.35 -82.52 28.24
N THR A 33 13.05 -82.88 29.30
CA THR A 33 13.57 -81.93 30.30
C THR A 33 14.71 -81.12 29.68
N ASN A 34 14.53 -79.81 29.56
CA ASN A 34 15.63 -78.90 29.24
C ASN A 34 15.57 -77.69 30.19
N THR A 35 16.72 -77.32 30.75
CA THR A 35 16.83 -76.21 31.71
C THR A 35 16.71 -74.88 30.99
N THR A 36 15.54 -74.26 31.06
CA THR A 36 15.34 -72.87 30.63
C THR A 36 15.83 -71.92 31.72
N THR A 37 16.86 -71.13 31.39
CA THR A 37 17.10 -69.85 32.06
C THR A 37 15.84 -69.01 31.92
N ASP A 38 15.35 -68.49 33.04
CA ASP A 38 14.21 -67.58 33.10
C ASP A 38 14.65 -66.21 32.58
N SER A 39 14.63 -66.05 31.25
CA SER A 39 14.61 -64.74 30.63
C SER A 39 13.19 -64.23 30.72
N ASP A 40 12.89 -63.60 31.86
CA ASP A 40 11.72 -62.77 32.05
C ASP A 40 11.83 -61.60 31.05
N THR A 41 11.24 -61.77 29.87
CA THR A 41 11.24 -60.73 28.84
C THR A 41 10.23 -59.68 29.27
N VAL A 42 10.70 -58.72 30.07
CA VAL A 42 10.01 -57.44 30.28
C VAL A 42 9.70 -56.88 28.90
N SER A 43 8.42 -56.80 28.59
CA SER A 43 7.95 -56.20 27.34
C SER A 43 7.86 -54.71 27.61
N ASN A 44 8.83 -53.95 27.11
CA ASN A 44 8.83 -52.50 27.21
C ASN A 44 7.47 -51.93 26.75
N SER A 45 6.92 -50.96 27.48
CA SER A 45 5.73 -50.24 27.06
C SER A 45 6.10 -49.14 26.05
N VAL A 46 5.12 -48.40 25.54
CA VAL A 46 5.37 -47.29 24.61
C VAL A 46 5.21 -46.00 25.40
N PRO A 47 6.15 -45.05 25.34
CA PRO A 47 6.08 -43.81 26.12
C PRO A 47 4.76 -43.07 25.90
N SER A 48 4.11 -42.68 26.99
CA SER A 48 2.99 -41.73 26.95
C SER A 48 3.56 -40.32 27.09
N VAL A 49 3.39 -39.48 26.06
CA VAL A 49 3.96 -38.13 25.96
C VAL A 49 2.86 -37.09 26.02
N ASP A 50 3.09 -36.03 26.80
CA ASP A 50 2.27 -34.81 26.86
C ASP A 50 3.22 -33.61 26.82
N ALA A 51 3.17 -32.81 25.74
CA ALA A 51 4.00 -31.62 25.53
C ALA A 51 3.58 -30.43 26.43
N GLY A 52 2.46 -30.55 27.14
CA GLY A 52 1.85 -29.50 27.93
C GLY A 52 0.72 -28.79 27.19
N ILE A 53 -0.03 -27.99 27.94
CA ILE A 53 -1.17 -27.23 27.38
C ILE A 53 -0.72 -26.12 26.44
N ASP A 54 -1.51 -25.86 25.39
CA ASP A 54 -1.40 -24.65 24.58
C ASP A 54 -1.45 -23.40 25.46
N GLN A 55 -0.68 -22.38 25.10
CA GLN A 55 -0.54 -21.14 25.87
C GLN A 55 -0.96 -19.92 25.05
N THR A 56 -1.34 -18.86 25.76
CA THR A 56 -1.52 -17.52 25.20
C THR A 56 -0.71 -16.56 26.07
N VAL A 57 0.24 -15.85 25.45
CA VAL A 57 1.23 -14.99 26.10
C VAL A 57 1.35 -13.68 25.33
N TYR A 58 1.88 -12.63 25.92
CA TYR A 58 2.20 -11.40 25.19
C TYR A 58 3.63 -11.44 24.64
N ALA A 59 3.88 -10.71 23.56
CA ALA A 59 5.21 -10.50 23.02
C ALA A 59 6.17 -9.98 24.14
N GLY A 60 7.34 -10.58 24.27
CA GLY A 60 8.31 -10.31 25.34
C GLY A 60 8.11 -11.09 26.66
N ASP A 61 6.99 -11.81 26.86
CA ASP A 61 6.80 -12.66 28.06
C ASP A 61 7.78 -13.85 28.12
N THR A 62 8.08 -14.35 29.32
CA THR A 62 8.79 -15.63 29.48
C THR A 62 7.81 -16.80 29.40
N VAL A 63 8.01 -17.67 28.42
CA VAL A 63 7.20 -18.86 28.16
C VAL A 63 7.86 -20.09 28.77
N TYR A 64 7.06 -20.96 29.39
CA TYR A 64 7.53 -22.21 30.00
C TYR A 64 6.94 -23.43 29.29
N LEU A 65 7.78 -24.21 28.62
CA LEU A 65 7.42 -25.53 28.11
C LEU A 65 7.58 -26.55 29.25
N ASN A 66 6.49 -27.20 29.65
CA ASN A 66 6.45 -28.15 30.77
C ASN A 66 5.78 -29.44 30.33
N ALA A 67 6.59 -30.36 29.80
CA ALA A 67 6.12 -31.67 29.36
C ALA A 67 6.08 -32.69 30.50
N SER A 68 5.30 -33.75 30.30
CA SER A 68 5.31 -34.95 31.13
C SER A 68 5.39 -36.21 30.28
N ILE A 69 6.07 -37.23 30.80
CA ILE A 69 6.20 -38.54 30.18
C ILE A 69 5.96 -39.61 31.24
N GLU A 70 5.16 -40.61 30.89
CA GLU A 70 5.02 -41.87 31.64
C GLU A 70 5.54 -43.02 30.78
N ASP A 71 6.50 -43.78 31.30
CA ASP A 71 7.13 -44.93 30.67
C ASP A 71 7.70 -45.89 31.74
N ASP A 72 8.08 -47.13 31.37
CA ASP A 72 8.73 -48.09 32.27
C ASP A 72 10.27 -48.12 32.21
N ASP A 73 10.89 -47.46 31.24
CA ASP A 73 12.35 -47.32 31.07
C ASP A 73 12.83 -45.83 31.08
N ASP A 74 14.14 -45.59 30.87
CA ASP A 74 14.73 -44.25 30.80
C ASP A 74 14.48 -43.62 29.41
N VAL A 75 13.64 -42.58 29.34
CA VAL A 75 13.28 -41.89 28.09
C VAL A 75 14.14 -40.67 27.81
N SER A 76 14.65 -40.57 26.57
CA SER A 76 15.32 -39.37 26.04
C SER A 76 14.33 -38.45 25.32
N VAL A 77 14.52 -37.14 25.42
CA VAL A 77 13.60 -36.14 24.84
C VAL A 77 14.30 -35.12 23.97
N THR A 78 13.60 -34.63 22.94
CA THR A 78 14.07 -33.52 22.10
C THR A 78 12.90 -32.63 21.69
N TRP A 79 13.05 -31.33 21.94
CA TRP A 79 12.18 -30.27 21.44
C TRP A 79 12.65 -29.75 20.08
N SER A 80 11.71 -29.55 19.15
CA SER A 80 11.93 -28.85 17.87
C SER A 80 10.84 -27.83 17.64
N GLN A 81 11.18 -26.60 17.29
CA GLN A 81 10.20 -25.64 16.78
C GLN A 81 9.89 -26.00 15.31
N THR A 82 8.60 -26.05 14.96
CA THR A 82 8.12 -26.45 13.62
C THR A 82 7.39 -25.34 12.89
N SER A 83 6.97 -24.26 13.59
CA SER A 83 6.31 -23.09 13.00
C SER A 83 6.57 -21.81 13.79
N GLY A 84 6.42 -20.67 13.11
CA GLY A 84 6.52 -19.31 13.64
C GLY A 84 7.94 -18.78 13.83
N THR A 85 8.06 -17.52 14.27
CA THR A 85 9.31 -16.81 14.55
C THR A 85 10.24 -17.64 15.45
N THR A 86 11.47 -17.86 14.99
CA THR A 86 12.42 -18.75 15.67
C THR A 86 12.87 -18.21 17.03
N VAL A 87 12.68 -18.99 18.09
CA VAL A 87 13.13 -18.65 19.46
C VAL A 87 14.29 -19.53 19.93
N THR A 88 15.02 -19.07 20.94
CA THR A 88 16.07 -19.86 21.60
C THR A 88 15.54 -20.46 22.89
N LEU A 89 15.34 -21.78 22.91
CA LEU A 89 15.08 -22.54 24.15
C LEU A 89 16.32 -22.58 25.04
N THR A 90 16.16 -22.45 26.36
CA THR A 90 17.26 -22.64 27.32
C THR A 90 17.83 -24.06 27.31
N SER A 91 17.03 -25.05 26.92
CA SER A 91 17.43 -26.44 26.68
C SER A 91 16.44 -27.12 25.73
N SER A 92 16.93 -27.83 24.72
CA SER A 92 16.06 -28.65 23.85
C SER A 92 15.94 -30.10 24.30
N THR A 93 16.66 -30.54 25.34
CA THR A 93 16.76 -31.97 25.74
C THR A 93 16.29 -32.23 27.17
N THR A 94 15.36 -31.41 27.68
CA THR A 94 14.78 -31.52 29.03
C THR A 94 13.26 -31.37 28.98
N LEU A 95 12.55 -32.06 29.89
CA LEU A 95 11.07 -31.99 30.02
C LEU A 95 10.57 -30.57 30.33
N THR A 96 11.36 -29.79 31.08
CA THR A 96 11.12 -28.37 31.30
C THR A 96 12.09 -27.53 30.49
N SER A 97 11.59 -26.52 29.79
CA SER A 97 12.39 -25.52 29.08
C SER A 97 11.70 -24.16 29.12
N GLU A 98 12.45 -23.10 28.86
CA GLU A 98 11.91 -21.73 28.81
C GLU A 98 12.51 -20.94 27.64
N PHE A 99 11.78 -19.93 27.18
CA PHE A 99 12.22 -18.94 26.20
C PHE A 99 11.50 -17.60 26.39
N THR A 100 12.00 -16.53 25.80
CA THR A 100 11.29 -15.24 25.71
C THR A 100 10.46 -15.21 24.43
N ALA A 101 9.16 -14.94 24.52
CA ALA A 101 8.28 -14.77 23.37
C ALA A 101 8.84 -13.66 22.45
N PRO A 102 8.85 -13.87 21.12
CA PRO A 102 9.36 -12.88 20.18
C PRO A 102 8.52 -11.61 20.22
N GLU A 103 9.12 -10.48 19.83
CA GLU A 103 8.37 -9.26 19.55
C GLU A 103 7.64 -9.41 18.21
N VAL A 104 6.30 -9.29 18.23
CA VAL A 104 5.44 -9.44 17.04
C VAL A 104 4.45 -8.27 16.97
N LEU A 105 4.22 -7.77 15.76
CA LEU A 105 3.33 -6.62 15.49
C LEU A 105 1.86 -7.05 15.26
N THR A 106 1.66 -8.32 14.90
CA THR A 106 0.36 -9.00 14.76
C THR A 106 0.43 -10.34 15.51
N ASP A 107 -0.73 -10.89 15.89
CA ASP A 107 -0.78 -12.14 16.66
C ASP A 107 -0.18 -13.31 15.86
N GLU A 108 0.76 -14.05 16.47
CA GLU A 108 1.48 -15.16 15.84
C GLU A 108 1.29 -16.48 16.63
N SER A 109 1.36 -17.63 15.95
CA SER A 109 1.43 -18.95 16.59
C SER A 109 2.78 -19.62 16.40
N LEU A 110 3.49 -19.87 17.49
CA LEU A 110 4.68 -20.73 17.52
C LEU A 110 4.26 -22.16 17.83
N VAL A 111 4.79 -23.16 17.10
CA VAL A 111 4.48 -24.58 17.34
C VAL A 111 5.76 -25.32 17.70
N PHE A 112 5.74 -26.07 18.80
CA PHE A 112 6.84 -26.91 19.26
C PHE A 112 6.41 -28.37 19.28
N GLU A 113 7.23 -29.24 18.69
CA GLU A 113 7.12 -30.69 18.74
C GLU A 113 8.09 -31.24 19.80
N LEU A 114 7.58 -32.10 20.67
CA LEU A 114 8.35 -32.90 21.62
C LEU A 114 8.43 -34.33 21.10
N SER A 115 9.64 -34.82 20.81
CA SER A 115 9.91 -36.22 20.52
C SER A 115 10.46 -36.92 21.75
N ALA A 116 9.92 -38.10 22.08
CA ALA A 116 10.36 -38.97 23.16
C ALA A 116 10.82 -40.33 22.62
N ASP A 117 12.01 -40.79 23.00
CA ASP A 117 12.63 -42.04 22.52
C ASP A 117 13.24 -42.83 23.69
N ASP A 118 12.74 -44.05 23.89
CA ASP A 118 13.16 -45.05 24.90
C ASP A 118 14.31 -45.96 24.39
N GLY A 119 14.71 -45.82 23.13
CA GLY A 119 15.72 -46.65 22.48
C GLY A 119 15.27 -48.05 22.06
N VAL A 120 13.97 -48.37 22.17
CA VAL A 120 13.38 -49.70 21.93
C VAL A 120 12.17 -49.64 20.99
N ASN A 121 11.23 -48.73 21.25
CA ASN A 121 10.07 -48.48 20.41
C ASN A 121 10.37 -47.44 19.33
N SER A 122 9.35 -47.08 18.55
CA SER A 122 9.42 -45.89 17.70
C SER A 122 9.12 -44.66 18.55
N ALA A 123 9.90 -43.60 18.37
CA ALA A 123 9.73 -42.35 19.09
C ALA A 123 8.29 -41.81 18.98
N VAL A 124 7.77 -41.32 20.10
CA VAL A 124 6.43 -40.75 20.20
C VAL A 124 6.54 -39.23 20.17
N ILE A 125 5.67 -38.58 19.40
CA ILE A 125 5.62 -37.12 19.28
C ILE A 125 4.33 -36.55 19.86
N ASP A 126 4.44 -35.38 20.47
CA ASP A 126 3.30 -34.51 20.81
C ASP A 126 3.66 -33.05 20.55
N THR A 127 2.66 -32.17 20.45
CA THR A 127 2.85 -30.76 20.05
C THR A 127 2.15 -29.77 20.97
N VAL A 128 2.80 -28.66 21.26
CA VAL A 128 2.22 -27.52 22.00
C VAL A 128 2.28 -26.24 21.17
N THR A 129 1.19 -25.47 21.18
CA THR A 129 1.04 -24.19 20.48
C THR A 129 1.13 -23.03 21.45
N ILE A 130 2.00 -22.07 21.14
CA ILE A 130 2.14 -20.81 21.88
C ILE A 130 1.59 -19.69 21.01
N ASN A 131 0.41 -19.19 21.38
CA ASN A 131 -0.23 -18.05 20.74
C ASN A 131 0.39 -16.79 21.34
N VAL A 132 1.25 -16.11 20.59
CA VAL A 132 1.87 -14.84 20.98
C VAL A 132 0.93 -13.73 20.54
N VAL A 133 0.26 -13.11 21.50
CA VAL A 133 -0.50 -11.88 21.28
C VAL A 133 0.49 -10.75 21.10
N ALA A 134 0.30 -9.94 20.06
CA ALA A 134 1.14 -8.77 19.83
C ALA A 134 1.15 -7.89 21.08
N SER A 135 2.35 -7.48 21.53
CA SER A 135 2.44 -6.56 22.65
C SER A 135 1.86 -5.23 22.21
N SER A 136 0.71 -4.87 22.77
CA SER A 136 0.21 -3.50 22.70
C SER A 136 1.04 -2.60 23.63
N VAL A 137 2.34 -2.48 23.33
CA VAL A 137 2.91 -1.14 23.32
C VAL A 137 2.01 -0.38 22.35
N ALA A 138 1.17 0.49 22.88
CA ALA A 138 0.50 1.47 22.04
C ALA A 138 1.62 2.32 21.47
N LEU A 139 2.10 1.93 20.28
CA LEU A 139 3.03 2.71 19.48
C LEU A 139 2.48 4.13 19.48
N SER A 140 3.29 5.10 19.86
CA SER A 140 2.84 6.48 19.76
C SER A 140 2.51 6.75 18.29
N ASN A 141 1.60 7.68 18.00
CA ASN A 141 1.32 8.03 16.61
C ASN A 141 2.63 8.46 15.89
N THR A 142 3.64 8.95 16.61
CA THR A 142 5.00 9.17 16.12
C THR A 142 5.73 7.89 15.72
N ASP A 143 5.70 6.84 16.54
CA ASP A 143 6.34 5.55 16.22
C ASP A 143 5.67 4.88 15.01
N VAL A 144 4.34 4.94 14.91
CA VAL A 144 3.60 4.43 13.74
C VAL A 144 3.98 5.18 12.46
N LYS A 145 4.04 6.52 12.53
CA LYS A 145 4.48 7.36 11.41
C LYS A 145 5.92 7.04 11.00
N LEU A 146 6.83 6.91 11.96
CA LEU A 146 8.24 6.61 11.70
C LEU A 146 8.45 5.21 11.11
N ALA A 147 7.68 4.22 11.57
CA ALA A 147 7.72 2.85 11.06
C ALA A 147 7.08 2.67 9.68
N SER A 148 6.33 3.66 9.17
CA SER A 148 5.68 3.58 7.87
C SER A 148 6.63 3.75 6.67
N TRP A 149 7.82 4.33 6.88
CA TRP A 149 8.80 4.57 5.81
C TRP A 149 9.47 3.26 5.35
N ILE A 150 9.54 3.05 4.02
CA ILE A 150 10.18 1.88 3.40
C ILE A 150 11.69 2.13 3.35
N ILE A 151 12.38 1.71 4.41
CA ILE A 151 13.83 1.94 4.57
C ILE A 151 14.66 0.91 3.79
N ASN A 152 15.50 1.38 2.87
CA ASN A 152 16.48 0.60 2.15
C ASN A 152 17.83 1.35 2.02
N ASN A 153 18.91 0.69 2.48
CA ASN A 153 20.27 1.22 2.44
C ASN A 153 21.25 0.38 1.59
N ASP A 154 20.80 -0.77 1.08
CA ASP A 154 21.67 -1.79 0.47
C ASP A 154 21.26 -2.15 -0.97
N THR A 155 19.96 -2.17 -1.27
CA THR A 155 19.45 -2.54 -2.61
C THR A 155 19.60 -1.36 -3.55
N THR A 156 20.22 -1.57 -4.70
CA THR A 156 20.41 -0.54 -5.73
C THR A 156 19.71 -0.92 -7.01
N SER A 157 19.21 0.09 -7.72
CA SER A 157 18.44 -0.15 -8.94
C SER A 157 19.24 -0.86 -10.02
N THR A 158 18.55 -1.78 -10.69
CA THR A 158 19.12 -2.57 -11.80
C THR A 158 19.21 -1.75 -13.08
N TYR A 159 18.21 -0.87 -13.31
CA TYR A 159 18.04 -0.16 -14.58
C TYR A 159 18.20 1.37 -14.48
N ILE A 160 18.15 1.95 -13.28
CA ILE A 160 18.44 3.37 -13.04
C ILE A 160 19.83 3.53 -12.41
N GLN A 161 20.65 4.42 -12.97
CA GLN A 161 22.04 4.65 -12.57
C GLN A 161 22.36 6.16 -12.66
N ASN A 162 23.23 6.69 -11.80
CA ASN A 162 23.69 8.08 -11.91
C ASN A 162 25.18 8.19 -11.57
N ASN A 163 26.04 8.01 -12.58
CA ASN A 163 27.50 7.92 -12.41
C ASN A 163 27.95 6.82 -11.40
N GLY A 164 27.06 5.89 -11.09
CA GLY A 164 27.16 4.91 -10.01
C GLY A 164 25.85 4.13 -9.87
N ALA A 165 25.81 3.18 -8.94
CA ALA A 165 24.58 2.49 -8.55
C ALA A 165 23.77 3.38 -7.61
N VAL A 166 22.47 3.52 -7.87
CA VAL A 166 21.55 4.35 -7.10
C VAL A 166 20.81 3.47 -6.11
N VAL A 167 20.82 3.82 -4.82
CA VAL A 167 20.05 3.10 -3.79
C VAL A 167 18.56 3.38 -3.99
N GLU A 168 17.72 2.36 -3.89
CA GLU A 168 16.25 2.52 -4.05
C GLU A 168 15.57 2.87 -2.72
N ASP A 169 14.35 3.38 -2.79
CA ASP A 169 13.49 3.79 -1.66
C ASP A 169 14.11 4.84 -0.72
N VAL A 170 13.80 4.80 0.58
CA VAL A 170 14.26 5.77 1.60
C VAL A 170 15.51 5.27 2.30
N GLN A 171 16.56 6.08 2.39
CA GLN A 171 17.80 5.67 3.06
C GLN A 171 17.72 5.92 4.58
N SER A 172 17.05 6.98 5.01
CA SER A 172 16.76 7.19 6.44
C SER A 172 15.44 7.91 6.66
N ALA A 173 14.78 7.55 7.76
CA ALA A 173 13.77 8.36 8.42
C ALA A 173 14.09 8.37 9.92
N GLU A 174 14.30 9.53 10.52
CA GLU A 174 14.66 9.67 11.94
C GLU A 174 14.03 10.91 12.58
N LEU A 175 13.86 10.89 13.91
CA LEU A 175 13.36 12.04 14.66
C LEU A 175 14.49 13.04 14.94
N VAL A 176 14.28 14.28 14.53
CA VAL A 176 15.20 15.40 14.81
C VAL A 176 14.47 16.56 15.48
N THR A 177 15.15 17.23 16.41
CA THR A 177 14.62 18.43 17.07
C THR A 177 15.32 19.67 16.52
N ILE A 178 14.56 20.63 16.00
CA ILE A 178 15.06 21.88 15.44
C ILE A 178 14.48 23.04 16.26
N THR A 179 15.37 23.86 16.85
CA THR A 179 14.96 25.07 17.56
C THR A 179 14.61 26.19 16.58
N GLN A 180 13.34 26.55 16.48
CA GLN A 180 12.83 27.66 15.65
C GLN A 180 12.27 28.76 16.56
N GLU A 181 12.75 29.99 16.40
CA GLU A 181 12.36 31.17 17.21
C GLU A 181 12.42 31.00 18.74
N SER A 182 13.27 30.09 19.25
CA SER A 182 13.36 29.66 20.67
C SER A 182 12.31 28.64 21.14
N THR A 183 11.60 28.01 20.21
CA THR A 183 10.74 26.84 20.43
C THR A 183 11.40 25.62 19.80
N ASP A 184 11.48 24.52 20.53
CA ASP A 184 11.96 23.24 19.99
C ASP A 184 10.80 22.52 19.28
N VAL A 185 10.98 22.22 17.99
CA VAL A 185 10.00 21.52 17.16
C VAL A 185 10.59 20.19 16.69
N GLU A 186 9.81 19.12 16.81
CA GLU A 186 10.20 17.76 16.40
C GLU A 186 9.72 17.45 14.98
N TYR A 187 10.63 16.94 14.16
CA TYR A 187 10.42 16.57 12.77
C TYR A 187 10.80 15.10 12.55
N MET A 188 10.07 14.43 11.66
CA MET A 188 10.63 13.31 10.92
C MET A 188 11.50 13.90 9.81
N TYR A 189 12.81 13.66 9.89
CA TYR A 189 13.77 13.98 8.85
C TYR A 189 13.97 12.75 7.97
N VAL A 190 13.90 12.94 6.65
CA VAL A 190 13.90 11.86 5.66
C VAL A 190 14.94 12.14 4.59
N GLN A 191 15.76 11.14 4.26
CA GLN A 191 16.68 11.14 3.11
C GLN A 191 16.26 10.09 2.09
N THR A 192 16.17 10.49 0.81
CA THR A 192 15.86 9.58 -0.30
C THR A 192 16.53 10.02 -1.62
N THR A 193 16.79 9.04 -2.48
CA THR A 193 17.23 9.20 -3.87
C THR A 193 16.08 9.50 -4.85
N ASP A 194 14.82 9.46 -4.41
CA ASP A 194 13.61 9.59 -5.24
C ASP A 194 13.43 8.44 -6.28
N ILE A 195 14.21 7.35 -6.16
CA ILE A 195 14.08 6.16 -7.02
C ILE A 195 13.38 5.03 -6.25
N PRO A 196 12.13 4.67 -6.59
CA PRO A 196 11.41 3.60 -5.91
C PRO A 196 11.84 2.21 -6.35
N LYS A 197 11.69 1.23 -5.47
CA LYS A 197 11.79 -0.19 -5.82
C LYS A 197 10.42 -0.77 -6.23
N TYR A 198 9.97 -0.42 -7.43
CA TYR A 198 8.75 -1.01 -8.00
C TYR A 198 9.04 -2.29 -8.81
N ASP A 199 8.79 -3.45 -8.19
CA ASP A 199 8.82 -4.77 -8.81
C ASP A 199 7.38 -5.24 -9.10
N ILE A 200 6.88 -5.11 -10.33
CA ILE A 200 5.48 -5.40 -10.67
C ILE A 200 5.31 -6.63 -11.56
N THR A 201 4.46 -7.57 -11.14
CA THR A 201 4.05 -8.71 -12.00
C THR A 201 2.83 -8.34 -12.84
N LEU A 202 3.02 -8.16 -14.14
CA LEU A 202 1.98 -7.67 -15.04
C LEU A 202 0.82 -8.66 -15.19
N THR A 203 -0.40 -8.16 -15.01
CA THR A 203 -1.64 -8.87 -15.37
C THR A 203 -1.89 -8.80 -16.88
N GLN A 204 -2.76 -9.68 -17.39
CA GLN A 204 -3.21 -9.58 -18.79
C GLN A 204 -3.94 -8.27 -19.06
N GLU A 205 -4.68 -7.74 -18.07
CA GLU A 205 -5.39 -6.47 -18.19
C GLU A 205 -4.43 -5.28 -18.36
N GLN A 206 -3.31 -5.25 -17.63
CA GLN A 206 -2.29 -4.21 -17.80
C GLN A 206 -1.60 -4.30 -19.16
N VAL A 207 -1.27 -5.52 -19.64
CA VAL A 207 -0.71 -5.73 -20.99
C VAL A 207 -1.71 -5.31 -22.07
N ASP A 208 -3.00 -5.62 -21.89
CA ASP A 208 -4.06 -5.19 -22.80
C ASP A 208 -4.25 -3.66 -22.75
N ALA A 209 -4.16 -3.03 -21.57
CA ALA A 209 -4.23 -1.57 -21.42
C ALA A 209 -3.08 -0.87 -22.16
N LEU A 210 -1.84 -1.34 -21.98
CA LEU A 210 -0.66 -0.86 -22.71
C LEU A 210 -0.85 -0.95 -24.23
N ASN A 211 -1.31 -2.10 -24.73
CA ASN A 211 -1.48 -2.33 -26.16
C ASN A 211 -2.69 -1.60 -26.79
N ASN A 212 -3.69 -1.24 -25.97
CA ASN A 212 -4.88 -0.49 -26.41
C ASN A 212 -4.75 1.03 -26.21
N ARG A 213 -3.58 1.55 -25.80
CA ARG A 213 -3.30 2.99 -25.72
C ARG A 213 -3.61 3.68 -27.07
N PRO A 214 -4.21 4.89 -27.10
CA PRO A 214 -4.60 5.57 -28.34
C PRO A 214 -3.47 5.70 -29.36
N ARG A 215 -2.23 5.82 -28.85
CA ARG A 215 -1.01 6.03 -29.64
C ARG A 215 -0.02 4.87 -29.58
N ALA A 216 -0.43 3.66 -29.18
CA ALA A 216 0.44 2.48 -29.07
C ALA A 216 1.38 2.27 -30.28
N THR A 217 0.90 2.51 -31.51
CA THR A 217 1.69 2.43 -32.75
C THR A 217 2.88 3.40 -32.86
N SER A 218 2.88 4.51 -32.11
CA SER A 218 4.02 5.43 -31.96
C SER A 218 4.70 5.31 -30.60
N ASP A 219 3.96 4.89 -29.57
CA ASP A 219 4.46 4.84 -28.20
C ASP A 219 5.43 3.68 -28.00
N PHE A 220 5.28 2.58 -28.74
CA PHE A 220 6.18 1.42 -28.69
C PHE A 220 6.93 1.20 -30.01
N TYR A 221 8.18 0.75 -29.94
CA TYR A 221 9.01 0.49 -31.14
C TYR A 221 8.38 -0.50 -32.13
N ASN A 222 7.60 -1.46 -31.63
CA ASN A 222 6.89 -2.46 -32.44
C ASN A 222 5.38 -2.18 -32.56
N GLY A 223 4.92 -1.03 -32.03
CA GLY A 223 3.50 -0.66 -31.92
C GLY A 223 2.70 -1.39 -30.85
N VAL A 224 3.37 -2.21 -30.04
CA VAL A 224 2.88 -2.99 -28.88
C VAL A 224 4.01 -3.12 -27.86
N THR A 225 3.69 -3.31 -26.58
CA THR A 225 4.69 -3.59 -25.54
C THR A 225 5.43 -4.91 -25.80
N SER A 226 6.69 -4.99 -25.39
CA SER A 226 7.45 -6.25 -25.36
C SER A 226 7.09 -7.13 -24.15
N ALA A 227 6.47 -6.56 -23.12
CA ALA A 227 6.17 -7.25 -21.87
C ALA A 227 4.96 -8.18 -22.00
N VAL A 228 4.90 -9.22 -21.15
CA VAL A 228 3.87 -10.26 -21.20
C VAL A 228 3.23 -10.51 -19.84
N ALA A 229 1.99 -11.00 -19.84
CA ALA A 229 1.29 -11.31 -18.60
C ALA A 229 2.02 -12.40 -17.80
N GLY A 230 2.22 -12.16 -16.51
CA GLY A 230 3.02 -12.99 -15.60
C GLY A 230 4.52 -12.71 -15.62
N GLN A 231 5.01 -11.73 -16.40
CA GLN A 231 6.35 -11.19 -16.25
C GLN A 231 6.39 -10.24 -15.05
N THR A 232 7.34 -10.44 -14.15
CA THR A 232 7.79 -9.39 -13.21
C THR A 232 8.68 -8.43 -13.97
N VAL A 233 8.31 -7.15 -13.99
CA VAL A 233 9.03 -6.03 -14.59
C VAL A 233 9.60 -5.20 -13.45
N LEU A 234 10.90 -4.95 -13.47
CA LEU A 234 11.56 -4.09 -12.47
C LEU A 234 11.47 -2.61 -12.90
N PHE A 235 11.60 -1.69 -11.94
CA PHE A 235 11.61 -0.26 -12.22
C PHE A 235 12.71 0.11 -13.24
N GLY A 236 12.32 0.72 -14.36
CA GLY A 236 13.22 1.06 -15.47
C GLY A 236 13.52 -0.06 -16.48
N GLU A 237 12.92 -1.25 -16.38
CA GLU A 237 13.11 -2.34 -17.35
C GLU A 237 12.47 -2.05 -18.74
N ASP A 238 13.14 -2.40 -19.83
CA ASP A 238 12.66 -2.14 -21.20
C ASP A 238 11.40 -2.98 -21.56
N ILE A 239 10.23 -2.34 -21.48
CA ILE A 239 8.93 -2.86 -21.94
C ILE A 239 8.56 -2.37 -23.36
N GLY A 240 9.52 -1.85 -24.10
CA GLY A 240 9.44 -1.55 -25.53
C GLY A 240 8.97 -0.14 -25.89
N TYR A 241 8.81 0.77 -24.92
CA TYR A 241 8.41 2.15 -25.19
C TYR A 241 9.49 2.94 -25.95
N VAL A 242 9.07 3.92 -26.74
CA VAL A 242 9.92 4.94 -27.36
C VAL A 242 10.08 6.11 -26.38
N SER A 243 10.83 5.87 -25.31
CA SER A 243 11.08 6.85 -24.25
C SER A 243 11.72 8.16 -24.75
N SER A 244 11.66 9.20 -23.91
CA SER A 244 12.41 10.46 -24.12
C SER A 244 13.90 10.20 -24.35
N THR A 245 14.61 11.19 -24.93
CA THR A 245 16.07 11.18 -24.94
C THR A 245 16.68 11.88 -23.71
N GLN A 246 15.88 12.62 -22.94
CA GLN A 246 16.34 13.36 -21.76
C GLN A 246 16.56 12.41 -20.57
N TYR A 247 17.81 12.38 -20.11
CA TYR A 247 18.37 11.47 -19.08
C TYR A 247 18.36 9.98 -19.44
N CYS A 248 17.37 9.47 -20.17
CA CYS A 248 17.18 8.03 -20.45
C CYS A 248 18.40 7.27 -21.01
N ASN A 249 19.25 7.94 -21.79
CA ASN A 249 20.47 7.33 -22.36
C ASN A 249 21.67 7.34 -21.39
N ASP A 250 21.66 8.27 -20.43
CA ASP A 250 22.77 8.54 -19.52
C ASP A 250 22.54 7.91 -18.14
N THR A 251 21.28 7.84 -17.69
CA THR A 251 20.85 7.29 -16.39
C THR A 251 20.06 5.99 -16.49
N GLY A 252 19.77 5.50 -17.70
CA GLY A 252 19.02 4.27 -17.92
C GLY A 252 17.50 4.47 -17.92
N GLY A 253 16.75 3.38 -17.74
CA GLY A 253 15.29 3.38 -17.87
C GLY A 253 14.73 3.43 -19.29
N ALA A 254 15.55 3.65 -20.33
CA ALA A 254 15.09 3.69 -21.72
C ALA A 254 14.32 2.40 -22.11
N GLY A 255 13.07 2.56 -22.56
CA GLY A 255 12.15 1.45 -22.86
C GLY A 255 11.06 1.23 -21.81
N TYR A 256 11.23 1.74 -20.58
CA TYR A 256 10.22 1.69 -19.51
C TYR A 256 9.24 2.87 -19.57
N TRP A 257 9.73 4.05 -19.97
CA TRP A 257 8.98 5.31 -19.93
C TRP A 257 8.24 5.57 -21.23
N PRO A 258 6.97 6.04 -21.20
CA PRO A 258 6.28 6.53 -22.39
C PRO A 258 7.05 7.65 -23.10
N PRO A 259 6.67 8.00 -24.35
CA PRO A 259 7.12 9.24 -24.97
C PRO A 259 6.62 10.44 -24.16
N GLY A 260 7.52 11.13 -23.48
CA GLY A 260 7.18 12.15 -22.48
C GLY A 260 8.38 13.05 -22.13
N PRO A 261 8.34 13.76 -20.99
CA PRO A 261 9.35 14.75 -20.61
C PRO A 261 10.74 14.13 -20.44
N SER A 262 10.96 13.31 -19.40
CA SER A 262 12.29 12.77 -19.09
C SER A 262 12.23 11.40 -18.39
N CYS A 263 13.37 10.70 -18.33
CA CYS A 263 13.57 9.60 -17.39
C CYS A 263 13.99 10.12 -16.02
N PRO A 264 13.70 9.40 -14.92
CA PRO A 264 14.15 9.77 -13.60
C PRO A 264 15.67 9.66 -13.45
N THR A 265 16.19 10.41 -12.49
CA THR A 265 17.60 10.43 -12.10
C THR A 265 17.67 10.46 -10.58
N GLU A 266 18.70 9.86 -9.99
CA GLU A 266 18.97 10.00 -8.56
C GLU A 266 18.92 11.48 -8.12
N GLN A 267 17.98 11.78 -7.23
CA GLN A 267 17.90 13.05 -6.52
C GLN A 267 18.67 12.95 -5.20
N SER A 268 18.77 14.08 -4.49
CA SER A 268 19.34 14.15 -3.14
C SER A 268 18.35 14.88 -2.25
N VAL A 269 17.23 14.21 -1.93
CA VAL A 269 16.11 14.82 -1.21
C VAL A 269 16.36 14.76 0.29
N GLU A 270 16.22 15.91 0.95
CA GLU A 270 16.17 16.05 2.40
C GLU A 270 14.82 16.68 2.78
N ALA A 271 13.92 15.91 3.41
CA ALA A 271 12.59 16.37 3.79
C ALA A 271 12.41 16.44 5.31
N TYR A 272 11.59 17.37 5.77
CA TYR A 272 11.28 17.58 7.19
C TYR A 272 9.77 17.69 7.38
N PHE A 273 9.18 16.69 8.05
CA PHE A 273 7.75 16.63 8.32
C PHE A 273 7.47 16.86 9.82
N PRO A 274 6.71 17.90 10.21
CA PRO A 274 6.34 18.11 11.61
C PRO A 274 5.68 16.85 12.22
N VAL A 275 6.20 16.34 13.34
CA VAL A 275 5.61 15.18 14.04
C VAL A 275 4.20 15.50 14.54
N THR A 276 4.04 16.74 15.02
CA THR A 276 2.78 17.36 15.43
C THR A 276 2.47 18.52 14.49
N PRO A 277 1.74 18.29 13.39
CA PRO A 277 1.24 19.35 12.51
C PRO A 277 0.35 20.35 13.27
N THR A 278 0.22 21.55 12.72
CA THR A 278 -0.62 22.62 13.27
C THR A 278 -1.50 23.19 12.18
N ASP A 279 -2.82 23.21 12.40
CA ASP A 279 -3.82 23.84 11.50
C ASP A 279 -3.46 25.29 11.14
N LEU A 280 -3.80 25.70 9.91
CA LEU A 280 -3.85 27.11 9.53
C LEU A 280 -4.84 27.89 10.41
N SER A 281 -4.56 29.17 10.72
CA SER A 281 -5.34 29.91 11.70
C SER A 281 -6.38 30.86 11.06
N GLY A 282 -7.61 30.82 11.58
CA GLY A 282 -8.65 31.79 11.22
C GLY A 282 -9.12 31.69 9.77
N THR A 283 -8.55 32.52 8.90
CA THR A 283 -8.87 32.58 7.45
C THR A 283 -7.60 32.48 6.59
N GLU A 284 -6.52 31.93 7.15
CA GLU A 284 -5.29 31.66 6.41
C GLU A 284 -5.50 30.48 5.44
N THR A 285 -4.92 30.58 4.25
CA THR A 285 -5.00 29.57 3.18
C THR A 285 -3.61 29.34 2.62
N CYS A 286 -3.27 28.08 2.36
CA CYS A 286 -2.01 27.67 1.75
C CYS A 286 -2.32 26.80 0.54
N GLU A 287 -2.39 27.40 -0.66
CA GLU A 287 -2.65 26.65 -1.90
C GLU A 287 -1.45 25.74 -2.22
N THR A 288 -1.71 24.53 -2.71
CA THR A 288 -0.68 23.59 -3.17
C THR A 288 -0.07 24.04 -4.50
N GLY A 289 1.23 24.30 -4.54
CA GLY A 289 1.94 24.60 -5.80
C GLY A 289 2.18 23.37 -6.69
N LEU A 290 2.57 23.61 -7.94
CA LEU A 290 2.85 22.61 -9.00
C LEU A 290 4.15 21.80 -8.82
N GLY A 291 4.71 21.77 -7.62
CA GLY A 291 5.91 20.99 -7.30
C GLY A 291 5.61 19.96 -6.22
N THR A 292 6.67 19.48 -5.57
CA THR A 292 6.58 18.56 -4.45
C THR A 292 5.71 19.12 -3.31
N VAL A 293 4.61 18.45 -3.01
CA VAL A 293 3.67 18.77 -1.91
C VAL A 293 3.70 17.73 -0.79
N GLY A 294 4.56 16.71 -0.91
CA GLY A 294 4.77 15.66 0.07
C GLY A 294 5.71 14.59 -0.48
N LEU A 295 6.00 13.55 0.31
CA LEU A 295 6.68 12.33 -0.15
C LEU A 295 5.84 11.11 0.17
N MET A 296 5.83 10.14 -0.75
CA MET A 296 5.36 8.79 -0.48
C MET A 296 6.34 8.07 0.48
N VAL A 297 5.90 6.99 1.15
CA VAL A 297 6.72 6.26 2.12
C VAL A 297 7.93 5.51 1.51
N ASN A 298 7.95 5.32 0.19
CA ASN A 298 9.13 4.89 -0.57
C ASN A 298 10.03 6.05 -1.02
N GLY A 299 9.75 7.28 -0.59
CA GLY A 299 10.57 8.45 -0.90
C GLY A 299 10.25 9.16 -2.21
N THR A 300 9.33 8.64 -3.03
CA THR A 300 8.94 9.31 -4.28
C THR A 300 8.11 10.57 -4.04
N SER A 301 8.30 11.58 -4.88
CA SER A 301 7.59 12.85 -4.73
C SER A 301 6.07 12.76 -4.96
N ILE A 302 5.30 13.42 -4.10
CA ILE A 302 3.87 13.67 -4.29
C ILE A 302 3.72 15.03 -4.94
N PHE A 303 3.07 15.11 -6.10
CA PHE A 303 2.73 16.36 -6.77
C PHE A 303 1.22 16.66 -6.62
N ASN A 304 0.83 17.92 -6.84
CA ASN A 304 -0.55 18.36 -6.70
C ASN A 304 -1.45 17.84 -7.85
N TRP A 305 -2.70 18.28 -7.88
CA TRP A 305 -3.70 17.85 -8.86
C TRP A 305 -3.47 18.34 -10.31
N GLY A 306 -2.57 19.30 -10.55
CA GLY A 306 -2.44 20.01 -11.83
C GLY A 306 -1.18 19.65 -12.62
N ASP A 307 -1.27 19.72 -13.95
CA ASP A 307 -0.14 19.56 -14.89
C ASP A 307 0.55 20.90 -15.23
N GLY A 308 0.09 22.00 -14.62
CA GLY A 308 0.56 23.36 -14.89
C GLY A 308 0.14 23.93 -16.24
N MET A 309 -0.76 23.27 -16.96
CA MET A 309 -1.32 23.76 -18.22
C MET A 309 -2.71 24.39 -18.02
N SER A 310 -3.11 25.23 -18.97
CA SER A 310 -4.37 25.96 -18.91
C SER A 310 -4.94 26.32 -20.30
N TYR A 311 -6.23 26.66 -20.33
CA TYR A 311 -6.90 27.28 -21.48
C TYR A 311 -7.48 28.65 -21.11
N GLY A 312 -7.59 29.54 -22.11
CA GLY A 312 -8.25 30.85 -22.00
C GLY A 312 -7.56 31.79 -21.02
N ASP A 313 -6.33 32.21 -21.32
CA ASP A 313 -5.52 33.13 -20.51
C ASP A 313 -5.45 32.78 -19.01
N ASN A 314 -5.20 31.50 -18.70
CA ASN A 314 -5.11 30.94 -17.34
C ASN A 314 -6.43 30.96 -16.53
N VAL A 315 -7.54 30.68 -17.22
CA VAL A 315 -8.86 30.49 -16.58
C VAL A 315 -9.18 29.02 -16.32
N TRP A 316 -8.82 28.11 -17.22
CA TRP A 316 -9.24 26.70 -17.19
C TRP A 316 -8.04 25.79 -17.00
N TYR A 317 -7.73 25.36 -15.77
CA TYR A 317 -6.53 24.57 -15.46
C TYR A 317 -6.76 23.07 -15.62
N THR A 318 -5.83 22.38 -16.26
CA THR A 318 -5.94 20.95 -16.54
C THR A 318 -5.49 20.09 -15.36
N LEU A 319 -6.16 18.95 -15.20
CA LEU A 319 -5.90 17.99 -14.13
C LEU A 319 -4.92 16.92 -14.61
N ALA A 320 -3.76 16.81 -13.97
CA ALA A 320 -2.69 15.89 -14.36
C ALA A 320 -3.17 14.42 -14.49
N PRO A 321 -3.98 13.86 -13.56
CA PRO A 321 -4.46 12.48 -13.68
C PRO A 321 -5.38 12.22 -14.88
N ILE A 322 -5.86 13.27 -15.56
CA ILE A 322 -6.68 13.17 -16.78
C ILE A 322 -5.82 13.46 -18.01
N ALA A 323 -5.09 14.59 -18.01
CA ALA A 323 -4.29 15.06 -19.14
C ALA A 323 -3.04 14.18 -19.39
N GLU A 324 -2.44 13.65 -18.34
CA GLU A 324 -1.14 12.95 -18.36
C GLU A 324 -1.28 11.44 -18.12
N ARG A 325 -2.50 10.90 -18.12
CA ARG A 325 -2.78 9.46 -17.92
C ARG A 325 -2.12 8.51 -18.91
N TYR A 326 -1.56 9.04 -20.00
CA TYR A 326 -0.77 8.30 -20.98
C TYR A 326 0.73 8.59 -20.88
N ASP A 327 1.15 9.56 -20.08
CA ASP A 327 2.53 10.00 -19.97
C ASP A 327 3.21 9.42 -18.70
N VAL A 328 2.43 8.71 -17.89
CA VAL A 328 2.84 7.87 -16.76
C VAL A 328 3.24 6.44 -17.16
N ASP A 329 4.13 5.86 -16.35
CA ASP A 329 4.55 4.47 -16.39
C ASP A 329 3.46 3.48 -15.95
N ILE A 330 3.85 2.21 -15.83
CA ILE A 330 2.98 1.11 -15.37
C ILE A 330 2.59 1.19 -13.88
N CYS A 331 3.21 2.09 -13.12
CA CYS A 331 2.94 2.38 -11.71
C CYS A 331 2.16 3.69 -11.50
N GLY A 332 1.84 4.44 -12.55
CA GLY A 332 1.11 5.70 -12.44
C GLY A 332 1.98 6.88 -12.01
N GLY A 333 3.29 6.84 -12.26
CA GLY A 333 4.21 7.96 -12.05
C GLY A 333 4.99 8.32 -13.32
N HIS A 334 5.64 9.48 -13.33
CA HIS A 334 6.55 9.90 -14.40
C HIS A 334 7.65 10.80 -13.85
N ALA A 335 8.57 11.28 -14.70
CA ALA A 335 9.66 12.14 -14.27
C ALA A 335 9.78 13.44 -15.07
N ALA A 336 9.82 14.58 -14.36
CA ALA A 336 10.10 15.90 -14.91
C ALA A 336 11.41 16.43 -14.31
N ASN A 337 12.32 16.92 -15.15
CA ASN A 337 13.69 17.30 -14.76
C ASN A 337 14.46 16.21 -13.97
N GLY A 338 14.06 14.95 -14.11
CA GLY A 338 14.65 13.80 -13.41
C GLY A 338 14.01 13.47 -12.06
N GLU A 339 13.11 14.28 -11.51
CA GLU A 339 12.35 13.99 -10.28
C GLU A 339 11.13 13.10 -10.63
N TYR A 340 11.06 11.91 -10.05
CA TYR A 340 9.96 10.96 -10.22
C TYR A 340 8.82 11.26 -9.26
N HIS A 341 7.60 11.35 -9.76
CA HIS A 341 6.47 11.76 -8.93
C HIS A 341 5.14 11.15 -9.35
N HIS A 342 4.22 11.18 -8.39
CA HIS A 342 2.83 10.74 -8.52
C HIS A 342 1.87 11.91 -8.32
N HIS A 343 0.99 12.12 -9.29
CA HIS A 343 -0.17 13.03 -9.20
C HIS A 343 -1.44 12.33 -8.64
N PHE A 344 -1.45 10.99 -8.61
CA PHE A 344 -2.59 10.18 -8.19
C PHE A 344 -2.16 8.79 -7.68
N TYR A 345 -3.14 7.96 -7.32
CA TYR A 345 -2.96 6.58 -6.84
C TYR A 345 -1.99 5.73 -7.68
N THR A 346 -1.00 5.14 -6.99
CA THR A 346 -0.06 4.14 -7.52
C THR A 346 -0.41 2.75 -6.97
N SER A 347 -0.77 1.83 -7.86
CA SER A 347 -1.02 0.43 -7.49
C SER A 347 0.27 -0.34 -7.17
N CYS A 348 1.43 0.17 -7.58
CA CYS A 348 2.72 -0.42 -7.21
C CYS A 348 3.02 -0.17 -5.73
N LEU A 349 2.78 1.03 -5.21
CA LEU A 349 2.93 1.31 -3.78
C LEU A 349 1.86 0.58 -2.96
N ALA A 350 0.61 0.51 -3.44
CA ALA A 350 -0.43 -0.28 -2.79
C ALA A 350 -0.01 -1.75 -2.60
N GLY A 351 0.58 -2.37 -3.62
CA GLY A 351 1.11 -3.73 -3.55
C GLY A 351 2.33 -3.90 -2.64
N LEU A 352 3.18 -2.87 -2.50
CA LEU A 352 4.28 -2.87 -1.53
C LEU A 352 3.80 -2.73 -0.08
N LEU A 353 2.67 -2.06 0.13
CA LEU A 353 2.06 -1.83 1.44
C LEU A 353 0.98 -2.87 1.82
N GLU A 354 0.78 -3.89 0.97
CA GLU A 354 -0.23 -4.95 1.13
C GLU A 354 -1.67 -4.39 1.29
N ASP A 355 -1.97 -3.25 0.66
CA ASP A 355 -3.28 -2.57 0.74
C ASP A 355 -4.32 -3.19 -0.23
N ASP A 356 -4.80 -4.38 0.13
CA ASP A 356 -5.86 -5.10 -0.59
C ASP A 356 -7.27 -4.51 -0.34
N GLY A 357 -7.41 -3.48 0.50
CA GLY A 357 -8.67 -2.79 0.80
C GLY A 357 -9.62 -3.55 1.74
N ASP A 358 -9.11 -4.51 2.52
CA ASP A 358 -9.87 -5.26 3.54
C ASP A 358 -9.90 -4.57 4.92
N ALA A 359 -9.22 -3.43 5.04
CA ALA A 359 -9.14 -2.60 6.24
C ALA A 359 -9.18 -1.11 5.87
N HIS A 360 -8.96 -0.24 6.86
CA HIS A 360 -8.53 1.12 6.57
C HIS A 360 -7.12 1.04 5.99
N SER A 361 -6.85 1.75 4.89
CA SER A 361 -5.54 1.74 4.23
C SER A 361 -4.39 2.08 5.19
N PRO A 362 -3.14 1.65 4.88
CA PRO A 362 -1.93 2.12 5.55
C PRO A 362 -1.56 3.56 5.12
N ILE A 363 -0.53 4.12 5.76
CA ILE A 363 0.06 5.40 5.37
C ILE A 363 0.83 5.20 4.05
N TYR A 364 0.44 5.92 3.00
CA TYR A 364 1.13 5.96 1.71
C TYR A 364 2.18 7.06 1.66
N GLY A 365 2.07 8.11 2.47
CA GLY A 365 3.03 9.20 2.48
C GLY A 365 2.75 10.27 3.54
N PHE A 366 3.43 11.40 3.42
CA PHE A 366 3.25 12.59 4.26
C PHE A 366 3.17 13.83 3.40
N ALA A 367 2.16 14.65 3.64
CA ALA A 367 2.05 15.98 3.07
C ALA A 367 3.10 16.92 3.69
N ALA A 368 3.46 17.99 2.98
CA ALA A 368 4.48 18.96 3.37
C ALA A 368 4.16 19.74 4.68
N ASP A 369 2.92 19.68 5.17
CA ASP A 369 2.49 20.21 6.48
C ASP A 369 2.67 19.20 7.64
N GLY A 370 3.07 17.95 7.33
CA GLY A 370 3.34 16.87 8.27
C GLY A 370 2.16 15.95 8.57
N TYR A 371 0.97 16.20 8.01
CA TYR A 371 -0.14 15.27 8.13
C TYR A 371 0.09 14.03 7.25
N PRO A 372 -0.22 12.82 7.74
CA PRO A 372 -0.10 11.60 6.95
C PRO A 372 -1.12 11.57 5.81
N LEU A 373 -0.72 11.00 4.69
CA LEU A 373 -1.56 10.62 3.56
C LEU A 373 -1.76 9.10 3.62
N TYR A 374 -3.01 8.67 3.73
CA TYR A 374 -3.41 7.26 3.70
C TYR A 374 -3.85 6.85 2.29
N GLY A 375 -3.83 5.54 2.04
CA GLY A 375 -4.42 4.95 0.83
C GLY A 375 -5.94 5.15 0.74
N PRO A 376 -6.61 4.55 -0.27
CA PRO A 376 -7.96 4.95 -0.65
C PRO A 376 -9.10 4.41 0.22
N TYR A 377 -8.85 3.54 1.20
CA TYR A 377 -9.89 2.90 2.01
C TYR A 377 -10.00 3.48 3.43
N GLU A 378 -11.21 3.88 3.82
CA GLU A 378 -11.61 4.23 5.20
C GLU A 378 -11.84 2.96 6.04
N SER A 379 -12.32 1.88 5.41
CA SER A 379 -12.49 0.56 6.03
C SER A 379 -12.70 -0.52 4.97
N ASP A 380 -12.85 -1.80 5.38
CA ASP A 380 -13.15 -2.97 4.53
C ASP A 380 -14.12 -2.66 3.37
N GLY A 381 -13.56 -2.60 2.15
CA GLY A 381 -14.28 -2.32 0.90
C GLY A 381 -14.91 -0.92 0.79
N GLN A 382 -14.67 -0.02 1.74
CA GLN A 382 -15.21 1.34 1.76
C GLN A 382 -14.13 2.37 1.41
N LEU A 383 -14.23 2.90 0.19
CA LEU A 383 -13.41 4.03 -0.26
C LEU A 383 -13.71 5.31 0.54
N ALA A 384 -12.67 6.11 0.77
CA ALA A 384 -12.78 7.49 1.19
C ALA A 384 -13.50 8.32 0.10
N VAL A 385 -14.40 9.20 0.51
CA VAL A 385 -15.34 9.92 -0.36
C VAL A 385 -14.97 11.40 -0.37
N SER A 386 -14.52 11.89 -1.53
CA SER A 386 -14.16 13.31 -1.72
C SER A 386 -15.28 14.27 -1.29
N GLY A 387 -14.88 15.40 -0.71
CA GLY A 387 -15.75 16.55 -0.46
C GLY A 387 -16.13 17.33 -1.72
N TRP A 388 -15.41 17.08 -2.83
CA TRP A 388 -15.53 17.81 -4.08
C TRP A 388 -16.50 17.11 -5.04
N GLU A 389 -17.30 17.91 -5.75
CA GLU A 389 -18.26 17.45 -6.76
C GLU A 389 -18.03 18.17 -8.09
N ILE A 390 -18.40 17.49 -9.19
CA ILE A 390 -18.38 18.04 -10.54
C ILE A 390 -19.63 18.91 -10.75
N ARG A 391 -19.45 20.08 -11.38
CA ARG A 391 -20.50 21.08 -11.67
C ARG A 391 -21.39 20.65 -12.85
N ASP A 392 -22.69 20.85 -12.71
CA ASP A 392 -23.64 20.83 -13.83
C ASP A 392 -23.73 22.23 -14.46
N TYR A 393 -23.14 22.42 -15.64
CA TYR A 393 -23.17 23.69 -16.37
C TYR A 393 -24.57 24.11 -16.85
N GLY A 394 -25.49 23.15 -17.03
CA GLY A 394 -26.88 23.40 -17.39
C GLY A 394 -27.76 23.86 -16.23
N ALA A 395 -27.33 23.65 -14.99
CA ALA A 395 -28.05 24.07 -13.78
C ALA A 395 -28.16 25.61 -13.64
N ALA A 396 -28.98 26.08 -12.71
CA ALA A 396 -29.08 27.51 -12.44
C ALA A 396 -27.78 28.06 -11.82
N THR A 397 -27.54 29.37 -11.94
CA THR A 397 -26.37 30.02 -11.33
C THR A 397 -26.40 29.99 -9.80
N SER A 398 -27.57 29.79 -9.18
CA SER A 398 -27.73 29.51 -7.75
C SER A 398 -27.40 28.06 -7.34
N GLU A 399 -27.14 27.20 -8.32
CA GLU A 399 -26.80 25.78 -8.20
C GLU A 399 -25.39 25.54 -8.81
N GLY A 400 -24.61 26.60 -9.05
CA GLY A 400 -23.24 26.56 -9.60
C GLY A 400 -23.12 26.42 -11.12
N GLY A 401 -24.23 26.25 -11.83
CA GLY A 401 -24.26 26.17 -13.30
C GLY A 401 -24.15 27.53 -14.00
N CYS A 402 -24.03 27.50 -15.33
CA CYS A 402 -24.03 28.71 -16.17
C CYS A 402 -25.38 28.97 -16.85
N GLY A 403 -26.34 28.05 -16.73
CA GLY A 403 -27.64 28.10 -17.42
C GLY A 403 -27.57 27.70 -18.90
N SER A 404 -26.42 27.20 -19.35
CA SER A 404 -26.18 26.66 -20.70
C SER A 404 -25.57 25.27 -20.54
N GLU A 405 -26.33 24.23 -20.86
CA GLU A 405 -25.87 22.84 -20.89
C GLU A 405 -24.71 22.68 -21.89
N GLY A 406 -23.59 22.12 -21.43
CA GLY A 406 -22.40 21.88 -22.27
C GLY A 406 -21.46 23.07 -22.50
N GLU A 407 -21.79 24.29 -22.05
CA GLU A 407 -21.01 25.50 -22.33
C GLU A 407 -20.21 25.98 -21.09
N ARG A 408 -18.88 25.78 -21.09
CA ARG A 408 -17.93 26.33 -20.12
C ARG A 408 -17.79 27.86 -20.27
N SER A 409 -18.84 28.58 -19.90
CA SER A 409 -19.02 30.02 -20.13
C SER A 409 -18.91 30.87 -18.85
N CYS A 410 -18.79 30.23 -17.70
CA CYS A 410 -18.69 30.87 -16.39
C CYS A 410 -17.96 30.00 -15.36
N ILE A 411 -17.27 30.66 -14.44
CA ILE A 411 -16.63 30.04 -13.27
C ILE A 411 -17.40 30.41 -12.00
N LEU A 412 -17.19 29.66 -10.92
CA LEU A 412 -17.68 30.05 -9.59
C LEU A 412 -16.95 31.32 -9.13
N VAL A 413 -17.64 32.17 -8.35
CA VAL A 413 -17.01 33.31 -7.66
C VAL A 413 -16.08 32.80 -6.55
N ASP A 414 -16.50 31.72 -5.88
CA ASP A 414 -15.74 30.98 -4.89
C ASP A 414 -16.12 29.51 -4.99
N GLN A 415 -15.17 28.64 -5.35
CA GLN A 415 -15.40 27.19 -5.46
C GLN A 415 -15.60 26.49 -4.11
N TYR A 416 -15.22 27.16 -3.01
CA TYR A 416 -15.47 26.70 -1.65
C TYR A 416 -16.83 27.16 -1.13
N ASP A 417 -17.49 28.13 -1.78
CA ASP A 417 -18.79 28.67 -1.40
C ASP A 417 -19.67 29.00 -2.63
N ILE A 418 -20.33 27.95 -3.13
CA ILE A 418 -21.29 28.01 -4.23
C ILE A 418 -22.43 29.02 -4.03
N SER A 419 -22.69 29.47 -2.79
CA SER A 419 -23.73 30.48 -2.50
C SER A 419 -23.37 31.88 -3.01
N GLN A 420 -22.10 32.13 -3.33
CA GLN A 420 -21.64 33.36 -4.00
C GLN A 420 -21.97 33.37 -5.50
N GLY A 421 -22.36 32.22 -6.07
CA GLY A 421 -22.80 32.07 -7.46
C GLY A 421 -21.65 32.07 -8.47
N THR A 422 -21.96 32.44 -9.72
CA THR A 422 -21.01 32.40 -10.85
C THR A 422 -20.72 33.77 -11.44
N GLN A 423 -19.56 33.87 -12.10
CA GLN A 423 -19.14 35.02 -12.89
C GLN A 423 -18.74 34.60 -14.30
N VAL A 424 -19.02 35.45 -15.29
CA VAL A 424 -18.64 35.21 -16.69
C VAL A 424 -17.11 35.24 -16.82
N SER A 425 -16.55 34.23 -17.49
CA SER A 425 -15.13 34.07 -17.74
C SER A 425 -14.82 34.14 -19.23
N GLU A 426 -13.55 33.97 -19.62
CA GLU A 426 -13.27 33.47 -20.97
C GLU A 426 -13.85 32.06 -21.10
N ALA A 427 -14.42 31.75 -22.27
CA ALA A 427 -15.06 30.46 -22.51
C ALA A 427 -14.01 29.37 -22.69
N GLY A 428 -14.13 28.28 -21.94
CA GLY A 428 -13.31 27.08 -22.12
C GLY A 428 -13.86 26.20 -23.26
N PRO A 429 -13.16 25.11 -23.61
CA PRO A 429 -13.69 24.10 -24.53
C PRO A 429 -15.02 23.53 -24.03
N GLY A 430 -15.94 23.24 -24.95
CA GLY A 430 -17.24 22.68 -24.61
C GLY A 430 -17.14 21.31 -23.93
N ILE A 431 -18.17 20.91 -23.19
CA ILE A 431 -18.24 19.55 -22.64
C ILE A 431 -18.20 18.55 -23.80
N GLY A 432 -17.20 17.66 -23.80
CA GLY A 432 -16.97 16.68 -24.86
C GLY A 432 -16.28 17.22 -26.12
N GLU A 433 -15.72 18.43 -26.10
CA GLU A 433 -14.89 18.94 -27.20
C GLU A 433 -13.52 18.22 -27.24
N GLU A 434 -13.01 17.90 -28.44
CA GLU A 434 -11.69 17.28 -28.60
C GLU A 434 -10.57 18.29 -28.27
N VAL A 435 -9.81 18.00 -27.21
CA VAL A 435 -8.62 18.74 -26.77
C VAL A 435 -7.35 17.90 -26.95
N THR A 436 -6.19 18.55 -26.96
CA THR A 436 -4.89 17.89 -27.18
C THR A 436 -3.97 18.13 -25.98
N THR A 437 -3.43 17.05 -25.41
CA THR A 437 -2.49 17.07 -24.28
C THR A 437 -1.09 17.54 -24.72
N LEU A 438 -0.19 17.83 -23.78
CA LEU A 438 1.22 18.15 -24.07
C LEU A 438 1.94 17.04 -24.86
N SER A 439 1.69 15.78 -24.51
CA SER A 439 2.17 14.59 -25.24
C SER A 439 1.56 14.42 -26.63
N GLY A 440 0.54 15.20 -26.99
CA GLY A 440 -0.18 15.12 -28.26
C GLY A 440 -1.17 13.96 -28.31
N ASN A 441 -1.72 13.53 -27.18
CA ASN A 441 -2.89 12.66 -27.15
C ASN A 441 -4.15 13.50 -27.36
N THR A 442 -5.15 12.97 -28.07
CA THR A 442 -6.47 13.61 -28.19
C THR A 442 -7.40 13.03 -27.13
N LEU A 443 -7.98 13.90 -26.31
CA LEU A 443 -8.94 13.59 -25.26
C LEU A 443 -10.22 14.39 -25.50
N ASN A 444 -11.33 13.96 -24.91
CA ASN A 444 -12.51 14.81 -24.80
C ASN A 444 -12.38 15.64 -23.51
N ALA A 445 -12.73 16.92 -23.59
CA ALA A 445 -12.92 17.77 -22.42
C ALA A 445 -14.30 17.50 -21.79
N ASP A 446 -14.53 16.26 -21.37
CA ASP A 446 -15.75 15.83 -20.66
C ASP A 446 -15.91 16.53 -19.29
N ASP A 447 -17.01 16.32 -18.58
CA ASP A 447 -17.24 16.95 -17.27
C ASP A 447 -16.14 16.55 -16.26
N GLY A 448 -15.56 17.53 -15.56
CA GLY A 448 -14.46 17.28 -14.62
C GLY A 448 -13.07 17.22 -15.26
N TYR A 449 -12.89 17.70 -16.50
CA TYR A 449 -11.58 17.78 -17.16
C TYR A 449 -10.70 18.91 -16.62
N TYR A 450 -11.32 20.01 -16.17
CA TYR A 450 -10.64 21.18 -15.63
C TYR A 450 -10.92 21.35 -14.13
N PHE A 451 -10.03 22.03 -13.41
CA PHE A 451 -10.22 22.36 -11.99
C PHE A 451 -11.51 23.16 -11.75
N GLU A 452 -11.81 24.12 -12.63
CA GLU A 452 -13.00 24.97 -12.56
C GLU A 452 -14.31 24.21 -12.80
N ASP A 453 -14.26 22.95 -13.23
CA ASP A 453 -15.43 22.05 -13.28
C ASP A 453 -15.78 21.50 -11.89
N TYR A 454 -14.99 21.73 -10.84
CA TYR A 454 -15.22 21.23 -9.49
C TYR A 454 -15.66 22.31 -8.50
N TYR A 455 -16.31 21.88 -7.42
CA TYR A 455 -16.62 22.71 -6.26
C TYR A 455 -16.65 21.87 -4.98
N TYR A 456 -16.38 22.49 -3.82
CA TYR A 456 -16.53 21.82 -2.54
C TYR A 456 -18.00 21.85 -2.10
N ALA A 457 -18.60 20.66 -1.91
CA ALA A 457 -20.02 20.52 -1.63
C ALA A 457 -20.41 20.80 -0.17
N GLN A 458 -19.44 21.13 0.71
CA GLN A 458 -19.65 21.40 2.15
C GLN A 458 -20.47 20.30 2.87
N LYS A 459 -20.30 19.04 2.46
CA LYS A 459 -20.95 17.89 3.12
C LYS A 459 -20.42 17.73 4.54
N THR A 460 -21.25 17.21 5.44
CA THR A 460 -20.83 16.98 6.83
C THR A 460 -19.81 15.84 6.90
N VAL A 461 -18.55 16.19 7.16
CA VAL A 461 -17.42 15.28 7.40
C VAL A 461 -17.76 14.28 8.50
N THR A 462 -18.09 13.05 8.10
CA THR A 462 -18.46 11.93 8.98
C THR A 462 -18.19 10.59 8.29
N GLY A 463 -17.50 9.68 8.97
CA GLY A 463 -16.95 8.47 8.34
C GLY A 463 -16.11 8.83 7.11
N ALA A 464 -16.21 8.02 6.05
CA ALA A 464 -15.50 8.21 4.78
C ALA A 464 -15.65 9.58 4.10
N GLN A 465 -16.59 10.45 4.48
CA GLN A 465 -16.69 11.78 3.88
C GLN A 465 -15.51 12.67 4.27
N LEU A 466 -14.71 13.06 3.29
CA LEU A 466 -13.59 13.99 3.40
C LEU A 466 -14.02 15.46 3.32
N ASP A 467 -13.16 16.35 3.79
CA ASP A 467 -13.30 17.80 3.79
C ASP A 467 -12.75 18.48 2.51
N GLU A 468 -12.66 19.81 2.52
CA GLU A 468 -12.12 20.61 1.42
C GLU A 468 -10.63 20.35 1.13
N HIS A 469 -9.88 19.89 2.13
CA HIS A 469 -8.45 19.60 2.06
C HIS A 469 -8.18 18.15 1.62
N ASN A 470 -9.21 17.33 1.37
CA ASN A 470 -9.13 15.91 1.06
C ASN A 470 -8.66 15.03 2.24
N GLY A 471 -9.01 15.44 3.46
CA GLY A 471 -8.79 14.64 4.65
C GLY A 471 -9.97 14.70 5.61
N HIS A 472 -9.80 14.13 6.80
CA HIS A 472 -10.75 14.25 7.89
C HIS A 472 -10.11 13.88 9.24
N ASP A 473 -10.83 14.17 10.34
CA ASP A 473 -10.62 13.52 11.64
C ASP A 473 -11.98 12.98 12.13
N THR A 474 -12.17 11.67 12.01
CA THR A 474 -13.40 10.98 12.44
C THR A 474 -13.37 10.56 13.91
N ASN A 475 -12.34 10.96 14.67
CA ASN A 475 -12.06 10.57 16.05
C ASN A 475 -11.81 9.05 16.22
N ASP A 476 -11.20 8.44 15.20
CA ASP A 476 -10.86 7.02 15.13
C ASP A 476 -9.54 6.65 15.85
N GLY A 477 -8.73 7.66 16.20
CA GLY A 477 -7.42 7.54 16.85
C GLY A 477 -6.22 7.91 15.98
N LYS A 478 -6.39 8.04 14.66
CA LYS A 478 -5.33 8.49 13.75
C LYS A 478 -5.11 10.01 13.82
N GLY A 479 -6.15 10.75 14.22
CA GLY A 479 -6.20 12.22 14.15
C GLY A 479 -6.49 12.68 12.74
N TYR A 480 -6.32 13.98 12.45
CA TYR A 480 -6.50 14.46 11.08
C TYR A 480 -5.49 13.81 10.11
N HIS A 481 -5.99 13.35 8.97
CA HIS A 481 -5.18 12.76 7.91
C HIS A 481 -5.82 12.92 6.52
N TYR A 482 -4.98 12.94 5.48
CA TYR A 482 -5.40 12.97 4.08
C TYR A 482 -5.66 11.55 3.55
N HIS A 483 -6.43 11.44 2.46
CA HIS A 483 -6.64 10.19 1.73
C HIS A 483 -6.36 10.33 0.24
N ILE A 484 -5.71 9.32 -0.36
CA ILE A 484 -5.77 9.14 -1.81
C ILE A 484 -7.23 8.86 -2.21
N THR A 485 -7.76 9.57 -3.19
CA THR A 485 -9.19 9.47 -3.56
C THR A 485 -9.43 8.72 -4.86
N LEU A 486 -10.26 7.68 -4.78
CA LEU A 486 -10.69 6.84 -5.90
C LEU A 486 -12.21 6.76 -5.96
N THR A 487 -12.75 6.47 -7.14
CA THR A 487 -14.15 6.09 -7.37
C THR A 487 -14.23 4.83 -8.22
N LEU A 488 -15.40 4.19 -8.25
CA LEU A 488 -15.66 3.05 -9.13
C LEU A 488 -16.38 3.53 -10.40
N ASP A 489 -15.89 3.12 -11.56
CA ASP A 489 -16.59 3.32 -12.84
C ASP A 489 -17.76 2.33 -13.01
N SER A 490 -18.46 2.41 -14.16
CA SER A 490 -19.61 1.57 -14.45
C SER A 490 -19.31 0.07 -14.58
N ASP A 491 -18.04 -0.29 -14.84
CA ASP A 491 -17.56 -1.67 -14.91
C ASP A 491 -16.97 -2.16 -13.57
N GLY A 492 -16.92 -1.27 -12.56
CA GLY A 492 -16.41 -1.56 -11.22
C GLY A 492 -14.89 -1.46 -11.10
N LYS A 493 -14.22 -0.71 -11.98
CA LYS A 493 -12.78 -0.43 -11.85
C LYS A 493 -12.53 0.85 -11.08
N LEU A 494 -11.43 0.88 -10.35
CA LEU A 494 -10.98 2.06 -9.63
C LEU A 494 -10.48 3.13 -10.62
N GLN A 495 -10.93 4.37 -10.44
CA GLN A 495 -10.53 5.55 -11.19
C GLN A 495 -10.12 6.66 -10.22
N PRO A 496 -9.04 7.43 -10.49
CA PRO A 496 -8.67 8.60 -9.70
C PRO A 496 -9.83 9.60 -9.60
N ALA A 497 -10.12 10.08 -8.39
CA ALA A 497 -11.17 11.06 -8.13
C ALA A 497 -10.58 12.33 -7.53
N PHE A 498 -10.98 13.50 -8.04
CA PHE A 498 -10.45 14.79 -7.58
C PHE A 498 -10.70 15.00 -6.07
N PRO A 499 -9.73 15.56 -5.31
CA PRO A 499 -8.42 16.10 -5.70
C PRO A 499 -7.26 15.09 -5.63
N TYR A 500 -7.57 13.78 -5.70
CA TYR A 500 -6.65 12.66 -5.89
C TYR A 500 -5.74 12.29 -4.71
N GLN A 501 -5.14 13.26 -4.01
CA GLN A 501 -4.21 13.01 -2.91
C GLN A 501 -4.34 14.06 -1.79
N ILE A 502 -3.76 15.25 -2.00
CA ILE A 502 -3.87 16.41 -1.12
C ILE A 502 -4.80 17.39 -1.82
N GLY A 503 -5.73 18.01 -1.09
CA GLY A 503 -6.64 19.01 -1.64
C GLY A 503 -5.91 20.23 -2.20
N PRO A 504 -6.60 21.12 -2.95
CA PRO A 504 -5.97 22.31 -3.52
C PRO A 504 -5.33 23.24 -2.48
N ARG A 505 -5.72 23.09 -1.20
CA ARG A 505 -5.10 23.74 -0.05
C ARG A 505 -4.60 22.70 0.95
N PHE A 506 -3.41 22.94 1.50
CA PHE A 506 -2.97 22.27 2.73
C PHE A 506 -3.90 22.65 3.89
N LYS A 507 -4.11 21.67 4.78
CA LYS A 507 -4.79 21.79 6.08
C LYS A 507 -3.91 22.50 7.11
N GLY A 508 -2.64 22.12 7.16
CA GLY A 508 -1.67 22.59 8.14
C GLY A 508 -0.78 23.74 7.66
N GLN A 509 -0.07 24.33 8.61
CA GLN A 509 0.99 25.30 8.36
C GLN A 509 2.24 24.59 7.83
N LEU A 510 2.84 25.16 6.78
CA LEU A 510 4.15 24.71 6.30
C LEU A 510 5.26 25.35 7.14
N ALA A 511 6.22 24.53 7.58
CA ALA A 511 7.43 25.01 8.24
C ALA A 511 8.40 25.68 7.25
N ASP A 512 9.28 26.56 7.74
CA ASP A 512 10.31 27.24 6.92
C ASP A 512 11.25 26.27 6.18
N ASN A 513 11.43 25.06 6.72
CA ASN A 513 12.22 23.95 6.18
C ASN A 513 11.37 22.86 5.51
N SER A 514 10.09 23.13 5.21
CA SER A 514 9.23 22.20 4.49
C SER A 514 9.72 21.97 3.05
N ILE A 515 9.46 20.76 2.53
CA ILE A 515 9.71 20.41 1.13
C ILE A 515 8.74 21.13 0.18
N GLY A 516 7.52 21.40 0.64
CA GLY A 516 6.50 22.14 -0.11
C GLY A 516 6.48 23.63 0.21
N ARG A 517 5.69 24.39 -0.55
CA ARG A 517 5.47 25.83 -0.36
C ARG A 517 4.00 26.17 -0.64
N CYS A 518 3.46 27.15 0.09
CA CYS A 518 2.19 27.76 -0.28
C CYS A 518 2.39 28.55 -1.57
N ASP A 519 1.58 28.29 -2.59
CA ASP A 519 1.45 29.21 -3.71
C ASP A 519 0.67 30.45 -3.24
N THR A 520 1.07 31.63 -3.71
CA THR A 520 0.39 32.90 -3.43
C THR A 520 -0.76 33.18 -4.39
N GLY A 521 -1.01 32.31 -5.37
CA GLY A 521 -2.20 32.34 -6.25
C GLY A 521 -2.22 33.49 -7.26
N GLU A 522 -1.13 34.26 -7.40
CA GLU A 522 -1.05 35.34 -8.40
C GLU A 522 -0.80 34.82 -9.82
N THR A 523 -0.19 33.63 -9.95
CA THR A 523 -0.15 32.82 -11.18
C THR A 523 0.14 31.36 -10.82
N MET A 524 -0.77 30.43 -11.12
CA MET A 524 -0.39 29.04 -11.40
C MET A 524 0.36 29.05 -12.74
N GLY A 525 1.65 29.38 -12.67
CA GLY A 525 2.52 29.51 -13.83
C GLY A 525 2.81 28.14 -14.47
N PRO A 526 3.31 28.10 -15.72
CA PRO A 526 3.70 26.84 -16.34
C PRO A 526 4.80 26.14 -15.52
N PRO A 527 4.93 24.80 -15.62
CA PRO A 527 5.92 24.04 -14.88
C PRO A 527 7.35 24.56 -15.14
N PRO A 528 8.28 24.44 -14.17
CA PRO A 528 9.68 24.69 -14.43
C PRO A 528 10.21 23.67 -15.46
N GLY A 529 10.44 24.09 -16.71
CA GLY A 529 11.21 23.27 -17.69
C GLY A 529 10.59 22.99 -19.06
N VAL A 530 9.55 23.72 -19.50
CA VAL A 530 9.09 23.70 -20.91
C VAL A 530 10.03 24.46 -21.85
#